data_AF-A0A0D1LPE5-F1
#
_entry.id   AF-A0A0D1LPE5-F1
#
_cell.length_a   1.000
_cell.length_b   1.000
_cell.length_c   1.000
_cell.angle_alpha   90.00
_cell.angle_beta   90.00
_cell.angle_gamma   90.00
#
_symmetry.space_group_name_H-M   'P 1'
#
loop_
_entity.id
_entity.type
_entity.pdbx_description
1 polymer ?
#
loop_
_entity_poly.entity_id
_entity_poly.type
_entity_poly.pdbx_seq_one_letter_code
_entity_poly.pdbx_strand_id
1 'polypeptide(L)'
;MPFELTPGRVIHTDDVGQIDAEMRFDVPKGEAPFAITFAEFKNKMAGARVQRVMMQMIMASLRENIGQTLRSVLGRPYQLQGNTPEEGFDAGGLIQYVYNHVFGVSFPQNIAKQFTLVQQVTLAEAMPGDILVWGSLVVPTAAGVYLGGGKYITVDMLNDVVQIKAVTQSWLPDVVGSLR
;
A
#
# COMPACT_ATOMS: atom_id res chain seq x y z
N MET A 1 -25.58 9.38 -6.91
CA MET A 1 -24.48 10.25 -6.49
C MET A 1 -23.13 9.75 -7.01
N PRO A 2 -22.52 10.42 -8.01
CA PRO A 2 -21.23 10.04 -8.55
C PRO A 2 -20.05 10.59 -7.74
N PHE A 3 -18.94 9.86 -7.80
CA PHE A 3 -17.62 10.29 -7.34
C PHE A 3 -16.73 10.58 -8.56
N GLU A 4 -15.87 11.59 -8.45
CA GLU A 4 -14.90 11.91 -9.49
C GLU A 4 -13.52 12.06 -8.86
N LEU A 5 -12.55 11.31 -9.38
CA LEU A 5 -11.14 11.36 -8.96
C LEU A 5 -10.29 11.97 -10.08
N THR A 6 -9.52 12.98 -9.71
CA THR A 6 -8.51 13.63 -10.54
C THR A 6 -7.19 13.69 -9.75
N PRO A 7 -6.03 13.87 -10.39
CA PRO A 7 -4.76 13.97 -9.66
C PRO A 7 -4.81 15.03 -8.56
N GLY A 8 -4.66 14.59 -7.31
CA GLY A 8 -4.68 15.46 -6.13
C GLY A 8 -6.06 15.95 -5.67
N ARG A 9 -7.16 15.45 -6.24
CA ARG A 9 -8.52 15.87 -5.85
C ARG A 9 -9.56 14.77 -6.08
N VAL A 10 -10.41 14.53 -5.09
CA VAL A 10 -11.60 13.69 -5.22
C VAL A 10 -12.83 14.47 -4.75
N ILE A 11 -13.92 14.35 -5.50
CA ILE A 11 -15.21 14.98 -5.18
C ILE A 11 -16.34 13.95 -5.19
N HIS A 12 -17.39 14.27 -4.43
CA HIS A 12 -18.68 13.62 -4.47
C HIS A 12 -19.75 14.67 -4.78
N THR A 13 -20.75 14.26 -5.56
CA THR A 13 -21.89 15.11 -5.90
C THR A 13 -23.20 14.47 -5.45
N ASP A 14 -24.07 15.28 -4.88
CA ASP A 14 -25.38 14.87 -4.40
C ASP A 14 -26.36 14.56 -5.54
N ASP A 15 -27.59 14.16 -5.20
CA ASP A 15 -28.62 13.79 -6.17
C ASP A 15 -29.11 14.95 -7.04
N VAL A 16 -28.77 16.20 -6.70
CA VAL A 16 -29.06 17.40 -7.50
C VAL A 16 -27.83 17.93 -8.23
N GLY A 17 -26.72 17.18 -8.22
CA GLY A 17 -25.49 17.48 -8.97
C GLY A 17 -24.60 18.53 -8.30
N GLN A 18 -24.83 18.88 -7.04
CA GLN A 18 -23.98 19.80 -6.30
C GLN A 18 -22.87 19.04 -5.58
N ILE A 19 -21.67 19.62 -5.54
CA ILE A 19 -20.57 19.08 -4.73
C ILE A 19 -20.95 19.23 -3.26
N ASP A 20 -21.09 18.10 -2.57
CA ASP A 20 -21.37 18.01 -1.14
C ASP A 20 -20.18 17.43 -0.34
N ALA A 21 -19.15 16.89 -1.01
CA ALA A 21 -17.86 16.60 -0.42
C ALA A 21 -16.69 16.80 -1.40
N GLU A 22 -15.58 17.32 -0.89
CA GLU A 22 -14.33 17.49 -1.62
C GLU A 22 -13.14 17.16 -0.72
N MET A 23 -12.19 16.39 -1.23
CA MET A 23 -10.85 16.27 -0.64
C MET A 23 -9.80 16.66 -1.68
N ARG A 24 -8.76 17.35 -1.23
CA ARG A 24 -7.52 17.56 -1.98
C ARG A 24 -6.35 16.93 -1.25
N PHE A 25 -5.39 16.45 -2.01
CA PHE A 25 -4.27 15.71 -1.48
C PHE A 25 -2.99 15.89 -2.31
N ASP A 26 -1.85 15.77 -1.62
CA ASP A 26 -0.56 15.67 -2.28
C ASP A 26 -0.24 14.20 -2.57
N VAL A 27 0.12 13.91 -3.82
CA VAL A 27 0.58 12.58 -4.23
C VAL A 27 2.01 12.39 -3.70
N PRO A 28 2.32 11.25 -3.06
CA PRO A 28 3.68 10.92 -2.63
C PRO A 28 4.69 11.08 -3.77
N LYS A 29 5.83 11.70 -3.47
CA LYS A 29 6.97 11.84 -4.38
C LYS A 29 8.26 11.59 -3.62
N GLY A 30 8.93 10.48 -3.93
CA GLY A 30 10.10 10.04 -3.17
C GLY A 30 9.68 9.78 -1.72
N GLU A 31 10.33 10.48 -0.78
CA GLU A 31 10.03 10.39 0.65
C GLU A 31 8.96 11.40 1.13
N ALA A 32 8.48 12.29 0.27
CA ALA A 32 7.42 13.22 0.64
C ALA A 32 6.11 12.46 0.95
N PRO A 33 5.54 12.62 2.16
CA PRO A 33 4.40 11.82 2.58
C PRO A 33 3.12 12.22 1.84
N PHE A 34 2.16 11.29 1.79
CA PHE A 34 0.80 11.61 1.42
C PHE A 34 0.19 12.54 2.47
N ALA A 35 -0.47 13.59 2.01
CA ALA A 35 -1.16 14.52 2.90
C ALA A 35 -2.51 14.91 2.30
N ILE A 36 -3.57 14.83 3.10
CA ILE A 36 -4.81 15.53 2.81
C ILE A 36 -4.58 17.01 3.12
N THR A 37 -4.62 17.84 2.08
CA THR A 37 -4.39 19.29 2.18
C THR A 37 -5.68 20.06 2.38
N PHE A 38 -6.81 19.46 1.99
CA PHE A 38 -8.15 20.04 2.16
C PHE A 38 -9.19 18.93 2.27
N ALA A 39 -10.17 19.08 3.14
CA ALA A 39 -11.32 18.19 3.23
C ALA A 39 -12.56 18.96 3.68
N GLU A 40 -13.63 18.92 2.89
CA GLU A 40 -14.92 19.56 3.18
C GLU A 40 -16.06 18.56 2.96
N PHE A 41 -17.00 18.50 3.91
CA PHE A 41 -18.20 17.68 3.84
C PHE A 41 -19.39 18.50 4.32
N LYS A 42 -20.33 18.79 3.42
CA LYS A 42 -21.53 19.59 3.73
C LYS A 42 -22.50 18.85 4.65
N ASN A 43 -22.54 17.52 4.60
CA ASN A 43 -23.50 16.71 5.37
C ASN A 43 -22.81 15.75 6.36
N LYS A 44 -22.96 16.02 7.67
CA LYS A 44 -22.22 15.31 8.74
C LYS A 44 -22.62 13.84 8.92
N MET A 45 -23.85 13.43 8.62
CA MET A 45 -24.29 12.02 8.80
C MET A 45 -23.92 11.10 7.62
N ALA A 46 -23.93 11.62 6.38
CA ALA A 46 -23.45 10.89 5.20
C ALA A 46 -21.91 10.92 5.07
N GLY A 47 -21.26 11.86 5.77
CA GLY A 47 -19.82 12.13 5.69
C GLY A 47 -18.94 10.91 5.93
N ALA A 48 -19.24 10.04 6.90
CA ALA A 48 -18.36 8.90 7.20
C ALA A 48 -18.29 7.86 6.08
N ARG A 49 -19.42 7.58 5.40
CA ARG A 49 -19.44 6.65 4.24
C ARG A 49 -18.75 7.30 3.04
N VAL A 50 -19.11 8.55 2.74
CA VAL A 50 -18.54 9.30 1.60
C VAL A 50 -17.03 9.47 1.77
N GLN A 51 -16.57 9.87 2.96
CA GLN A 51 -15.16 9.98 3.32
C GLN A 51 -14.42 8.65 3.12
N ARG A 52 -15.00 7.54 3.58
CA ARG A 52 -14.39 6.21 3.41
C ARG A 52 -14.22 5.85 1.94
N VAL A 53 -15.25 6.06 1.12
CA VAL A 53 -15.18 5.77 -0.32
C VAL A 53 -14.16 6.68 -1.02
N MET A 54 -14.16 7.98 -0.69
CA MET A 54 -13.16 8.91 -1.22
C MET A 54 -11.73 8.49 -0.85
N MET A 55 -11.50 8.07 0.40
CA MET A 55 -10.19 7.58 0.83
C MET A 55 -9.80 6.29 0.12
N GLN A 56 -10.73 5.36 -0.08
CA GLN A 56 -10.49 4.14 -0.86
C GLN A 56 -10.11 4.45 -2.31
N MET A 57 -10.76 5.44 -2.93
CA MET A 57 -10.43 5.88 -4.29
C MET A 57 -9.05 6.53 -4.37
N ILE A 58 -8.70 7.38 -3.40
CA ILE A 58 -7.36 7.95 -3.29
C ILE A 58 -6.31 6.83 -3.15
N MET A 59 -6.49 5.94 -2.18
CA MET A 59 -5.56 4.82 -1.96
C MET A 59 -5.44 3.91 -3.18
N ALA A 60 -6.54 3.67 -3.91
CA ALA A 60 -6.51 2.92 -5.17
C ALA A 60 -5.63 3.60 -6.22
N SER A 61 -5.73 4.93 -6.39
CA SER A 61 -4.87 5.66 -7.33
C SER A 61 -3.40 5.68 -6.93
N LEU A 62 -3.10 5.74 -5.61
CA LEU A 62 -1.71 5.69 -5.14
C LEU A 62 -1.02 4.38 -5.51
N ARG A 63 -1.76 3.27 -5.51
CA ARG A 63 -1.23 1.93 -5.86
C ARG A 63 -0.71 1.86 -7.31
N GLU A 64 -1.16 2.73 -8.21
CA GLU A 64 -0.65 2.79 -9.59
C GLU A 64 0.85 3.15 -9.64
N ASN A 65 1.36 3.85 -8.63
CA ASN A 65 2.78 4.22 -8.54
C ASN A 65 3.70 3.05 -8.18
N ILE A 66 3.15 1.89 -7.77
CA ILE A 66 3.96 0.73 -7.35
C ILE A 66 4.99 0.35 -8.42
N GLY A 67 4.62 0.40 -9.70
CA GLY A 67 5.51 0.05 -10.80
C GLY A 67 6.75 0.94 -10.92
N GLN A 68 6.69 2.19 -10.45
CA GLN A 68 7.88 3.06 -10.39
C GLN A 68 8.83 2.61 -9.29
N THR A 69 8.28 2.33 -8.11
CA THR A 69 9.01 1.83 -6.95
C THR A 69 9.65 0.47 -7.23
N LEU A 70 8.99 -0.42 -7.99
CA LEU A 70 9.59 -1.71 -8.35
C LEU A 70 10.92 -1.56 -9.09
N ARG A 71 11.08 -0.52 -9.92
CA ARG A 71 12.31 -0.31 -10.69
C ARG A 71 13.51 0.04 -9.81
N SER A 72 13.30 0.65 -8.65
CA SER A 72 14.41 0.98 -7.74
C SER A 72 14.85 -0.21 -6.90
N VAL A 73 13.93 -1.13 -6.57
CA VAL A 73 14.18 -2.24 -5.64
C VAL A 73 14.48 -3.58 -6.29
N LEU A 74 14.01 -3.84 -7.52
CA LEU A 74 14.17 -5.15 -8.15
C LEU A 74 15.66 -5.48 -8.38
N GLY A 75 16.08 -6.67 -7.96
CA GLY A 75 17.46 -7.14 -8.09
C GLY A 75 18.44 -6.57 -7.06
N ARG A 76 17.98 -5.73 -6.12
CA ARG A 76 18.82 -5.25 -5.02
C ARG A 76 19.15 -6.39 -4.05
N PRO A 77 20.36 -6.41 -3.45
CA PRO A 77 20.78 -7.53 -2.61
C PRO A 77 19.97 -7.60 -1.31
N TYR A 78 19.93 -8.80 -0.72
CA TYR A 78 19.56 -8.94 0.68
C TYR A 78 20.61 -8.25 1.56
N GLN A 79 20.15 -7.44 2.49
CA GLN A 79 20.97 -6.82 3.50
C GLN A 79 20.21 -6.80 4.81
N LEU A 80 20.77 -7.40 5.86
CA LEU A 80 20.15 -7.39 7.19
C LEU A 80 19.95 -5.95 7.66
N GLN A 81 18.73 -5.57 8.04
CA GLN A 81 18.33 -4.20 8.38
C GLN A 81 18.49 -3.18 7.23
N GLY A 82 18.77 -3.63 6.01
CA GLY A 82 18.80 -2.76 4.84
C GLY A 82 17.40 -2.29 4.47
N ASN A 83 17.28 -1.01 4.11
CA ASN A 83 16.01 -0.37 3.72
C ASN A 83 16.18 0.65 2.59
N THR A 84 17.30 0.61 1.87
CA THR A 84 17.61 1.51 0.75
C THR A 84 18.07 0.73 -0.49
N PRO A 85 17.82 1.22 -1.71
CA PRO A 85 18.33 0.59 -2.94
C PRO A 85 19.85 0.46 -3.01
N GLU A 86 20.58 1.36 -2.35
CA GLU A 86 22.04 1.41 -2.33
C GLU A 86 22.63 0.34 -1.41
N GLU A 87 22.05 0.13 -0.24
CA GLU A 87 22.53 -0.83 0.77
C GLU A 87 21.95 -2.22 0.57
N GLY A 88 20.77 -2.33 -0.04
CA GLY A 88 19.99 -3.56 -0.11
C GLY A 88 18.85 -3.58 0.92
N PHE A 89 18.14 -4.71 0.98
CA PHE A 89 16.91 -4.83 1.76
C PHE A 89 16.85 -6.10 2.59
N ASP A 90 16.25 -6.02 3.78
CA ASP A 90 15.53 -7.16 4.35
C ASP A 90 14.03 -7.06 4.06
N ALA A 91 13.24 -8.07 4.47
CA ALA A 91 11.81 -8.08 4.19
C ALA A 91 11.07 -6.86 4.79
N GLY A 92 11.45 -6.43 5.99
CA GLY A 92 10.84 -5.27 6.66
C GLY A 92 11.23 -3.97 5.98
N GLY A 93 12.50 -3.79 5.64
CA GLY A 93 13.02 -2.64 4.90
C GLY A 93 12.43 -2.52 3.50
N LEU A 94 12.27 -3.64 2.78
CA LEU A 94 11.62 -3.65 1.46
C LEU A 94 10.16 -3.18 1.56
N ILE A 95 9.38 -3.75 2.50
CA ILE A 95 7.99 -3.36 2.70
C ILE A 95 7.90 -1.89 3.11
N GLN A 96 8.74 -1.44 4.04
CA GLN A 96 8.83 -0.04 4.45
C GLN A 96 9.08 0.87 3.25
N TYR A 97 10.11 0.56 2.46
CA TYR A 97 10.49 1.37 1.31
C TYR A 97 9.34 1.48 0.31
N VAL A 98 8.69 0.35 -0.01
CA VAL A 98 7.54 0.33 -0.91
C VAL A 98 6.39 1.18 -0.36
N TYR A 99 6.06 1.02 0.92
CA TYR A 99 4.96 1.74 1.54
C TYR A 99 5.21 3.25 1.62
N ASN A 100 6.43 3.67 1.95
CA ASN A 100 6.79 5.08 2.00
C ASN A 100 6.74 5.73 0.62
N HIS A 101 7.21 5.04 -0.43
CA HIS A 101 7.23 5.62 -1.77
C HIS A 101 5.88 5.56 -2.49
N VAL A 102 5.03 4.58 -2.16
CA VAL A 102 3.70 4.42 -2.79
C VAL A 102 2.63 5.21 -2.04
N PHE A 103 2.62 5.11 -0.71
CA PHE A 103 1.57 5.68 0.13
C PHE A 103 2.03 6.87 0.98
N GLY A 104 3.33 7.11 1.15
CA GLY A 104 3.83 8.23 1.94
C GLY A 104 3.43 8.18 3.42
N VAL A 105 3.43 6.99 4.03
CA VAL A 105 2.84 6.74 5.37
C VAL A 105 3.84 6.66 6.53
N SER A 106 5.12 7.00 6.34
CA SER A 106 6.17 6.90 7.37
C SER A 106 6.15 5.54 8.09
N PHE A 107 6.10 4.47 7.30
CA PHE A 107 5.97 3.09 7.77
C PHE A 107 7.19 2.70 8.62
N PRO A 108 7.01 2.01 9.76
CA PRO A 108 8.12 1.63 10.63
C PRO A 108 9.01 0.58 9.95
N GLN A 109 10.31 0.57 10.22
CA GLN A 109 11.24 -0.42 9.65
C GLN A 109 11.01 -1.82 10.23
N ASN A 110 10.63 -1.89 11.51
CA ASN A 110 10.38 -3.15 12.20
C ASN A 110 9.10 -3.81 11.67
N ILE A 111 9.25 -4.98 11.05
CA ILE A 111 8.15 -5.72 10.41
C ILE A 111 7.01 -6.10 11.38
N ALA A 112 7.30 -6.42 12.65
CA ALA A 112 6.25 -6.69 13.62
C ALA A 112 5.40 -5.44 13.90
N LYS A 113 6.01 -4.25 13.96
CA LYS A 113 5.26 -2.98 14.08
C LYS A 113 4.44 -2.69 12.82
N GLN A 114 4.99 -2.94 11.64
CA GLN A 114 4.27 -2.79 10.36
C GLN A 114 2.94 -3.54 10.36
N PHE A 115 2.97 -4.77 10.86
CA PHE A 115 1.82 -5.66 10.88
C PHE A 115 0.72 -5.22 11.87
N THR A 116 1.04 -4.36 12.83
CA THR A 116 0.03 -3.73 13.70
C THR A 116 -0.73 -2.58 13.03
N LEU A 117 -0.23 -2.09 11.89
CA LEU A 117 -0.79 -0.95 11.16
C LEU A 117 -1.71 -1.37 10.01
N VAL A 118 -1.80 -2.67 9.72
CA VAL A 118 -2.59 -3.21 8.60
C VAL A 118 -3.82 -3.96 9.11
N GLN A 119 -4.90 -3.87 8.36
CA GLN A 119 -6.11 -4.65 8.58
C GLN A 119 -6.02 -5.96 7.79
N GLN A 120 -6.51 -7.05 8.38
CA GLN A 120 -6.55 -8.35 7.72
C GLN A 120 -7.72 -8.45 6.75
N VAL A 121 -7.44 -9.05 5.59
CA VAL A 121 -8.36 -9.17 4.46
C VAL A 121 -8.14 -10.52 3.79
N THR A 122 -9.08 -10.97 2.97
CA THR A 122 -8.90 -12.24 2.24
C THR A 122 -7.96 -12.06 1.04
N LEU A 123 -7.29 -13.13 0.61
CA LEU A 123 -6.50 -13.11 -0.62
C LEU A 123 -7.34 -12.75 -1.86
N ALA A 124 -8.62 -13.13 -1.87
CA ALA A 124 -9.54 -12.77 -2.94
C ALA A 124 -9.82 -11.26 -3.02
N GLU A 125 -9.70 -10.56 -1.89
CA GLU A 125 -9.85 -9.11 -1.81
C GLU A 125 -8.52 -8.37 -1.93
N ALA A 126 -7.39 -9.08 -2.08
CA ALA A 126 -6.07 -8.47 -2.08
C ALA A 126 -5.89 -7.51 -3.27
N MET A 127 -5.33 -6.33 -2.99
CA MET A 127 -5.04 -5.30 -4.00
C MET A 127 -3.53 -5.06 -4.11
N PRO A 128 -3.00 -4.63 -5.28
CA PRO A 128 -1.60 -4.27 -5.43
C PRO A 128 -1.16 -3.28 -4.35
N GLY A 129 -0.11 -3.57 -3.60
CA GLY A 129 0.32 -2.81 -2.43
C GLY A 129 -0.09 -3.42 -1.08
N ASP A 130 -0.95 -4.43 -1.04
CA ASP A 130 -1.23 -5.20 0.19
C ASP A 130 -0.03 -6.09 0.57
N ILE A 131 0.17 -6.33 1.86
CA ILE A 131 1.23 -7.21 2.37
C ILE A 131 0.75 -8.65 2.33
N LEU A 132 1.51 -9.54 1.72
CA LEU A 132 1.36 -10.98 1.88
C LEU A 132 2.33 -11.48 2.94
N VAL A 133 1.84 -12.29 3.87
CA VAL A 133 2.63 -12.87 4.96
C VAL A 133 2.43 -14.37 5.00
N TRP A 134 3.54 -15.10 5.06
CA TRP A 134 3.59 -16.53 5.38
C TRP A 134 4.00 -16.68 6.85
N GLY A 135 3.40 -17.65 7.54
CA GLY A 135 3.47 -17.80 9.00
C GLY A 135 2.39 -16.98 9.70
N SER A 136 2.80 -16.04 10.55
CA SER A 136 1.87 -15.18 11.29
C SER A 136 2.35 -13.73 11.37
N LEU A 137 1.47 -12.81 11.77
CA LEU A 137 1.86 -11.40 12.00
C LEU A 137 2.82 -11.21 13.19
N VAL A 138 3.00 -12.24 14.03
CA VAL A 138 3.93 -12.17 15.18
C VAL A 138 5.26 -12.83 14.81
N VAL A 139 5.19 -13.92 14.04
CA VAL A 139 6.34 -14.72 13.61
C VAL A 139 6.21 -15.00 12.11
N PRO A 140 6.55 -14.03 11.24
CA PRO A 140 6.52 -14.24 9.80
C PRO A 140 7.71 -15.11 9.38
N THR A 141 7.46 -16.07 8.50
CA THR A 141 8.51 -16.87 7.85
C THR A 141 8.91 -16.28 6.50
N ALA A 142 7.99 -15.59 5.83
CA ALA A 142 8.24 -14.77 4.66
C ALA A 142 7.21 -13.64 4.58
N ALA A 143 7.58 -12.55 3.93
CA ALA A 143 6.66 -11.45 3.66
C ALA A 143 6.99 -10.76 2.33
N GLY A 144 6.00 -10.12 1.72
CA GLY A 144 6.19 -9.36 0.51
C GLY A 144 5.00 -8.48 0.18
N VAL A 145 5.15 -7.65 -0.86
CA VAL A 145 4.08 -6.75 -1.31
C VAL A 145 3.40 -7.34 -2.53
N TYR A 146 2.09 -7.52 -2.47
CA TYR A 146 1.27 -8.01 -3.57
C TYR A 146 1.29 -7.02 -4.73
N LEU A 147 1.42 -7.52 -5.96
CA LEU A 147 1.47 -6.70 -7.18
C LEU A 147 0.21 -6.86 -8.04
N GLY A 148 -0.74 -7.69 -7.61
CA GLY A 148 -1.86 -8.13 -8.45
C GLY A 148 -1.48 -9.31 -9.35
N GLY A 149 -2.49 -9.91 -9.99
CA GLY A 149 -2.30 -11.00 -10.95
C GLY A 149 -1.57 -12.22 -10.37
N GLY A 150 -1.71 -12.48 -9.06
CA GLY A 150 -1.03 -13.59 -8.40
C GLY A 150 0.48 -13.40 -8.26
N LYS A 151 1.01 -12.17 -8.31
CA LYS A 151 2.44 -11.88 -8.15
C LYS A 151 2.71 -11.03 -6.92
N TYR A 152 3.89 -11.18 -6.34
CA TYR A 152 4.34 -10.37 -5.21
C TYR A 152 5.85 -10.11 -5.29
N ILE A 153 6.31 -9.00 -4.74
CA ILE A 153 7.74 -8.70 -4.59
C ILE A 153 8.19 -9.01 -3.17
N THR A 154 9.36 -9.62 -3.03
CA THR A 154 9.92 -10.03 -1.74
C THR A 154 11.44 -10.04 -1.81
N VAL A 155 12.09 -10.11 -0.64
CA VAL A 155 13.51 -10.48 -0.56
C VAL A 155 13.58 -12.01 -0.50
N ASP A 156 14.14 -12.64 -1.52
CA ASP A 156 14.32 -14.08 -1.54
C ASP A 156 15.64 -14.45 -0.89
N MET A 157 15.55 -14.93 0.35
CA MET A 157 16.70 -15.37 1.15
C MET A 157 17.50 -16.51 0.51
N LEU A 158 16.93 -17.27 -0.43
CA LEU A 158 17.67 -18.32 -1.13
C LEU A 158 18.59 -17.78 -2.22
N ASN A 159 18.22 -16.63 -2.79
CA ASN A 159 18.94 -16.00 -3.90
C ASN A 159 19.63 -14.70 -3.48
N ASP A 160 19.50 -14.31 -2.20
CA ASP A 160 20.01 -13.06 -1.60
C ASP A 160 19.68 -11.80 -2.42
N VAL A 161 18.50 -11.76 -3.04
CA VAL A 161 18.05 -10.62 -3.85
C VAL A 161 16.55 -10.36 -3.74
N VAL A 162 16.17 -9.10 -3.96
CA VAL A 162 14.79 -8.69 -4.19
C VAL A 162 14.32 -9.22 -5.55
N GLN A 163 13.21 -9.96 -5.55
CA GLN A 163 12.63 -10.52 -6.78
C GLN A 163 11.11 -10.61 -6.73
N ILE A 164 10.52 -10.78 -7.91
CA ILE A 164 9.08 -11.02 -8.06
C ILE A 164 8.83 -12.51 -8.11
N LYS A 165 7.94 -13.01 -7.25
CA LYS A 165 7.51 -14.39 -7.18
C LYS A 165 6.01 -14.51 -7.43
N ALA A 166 5.56 -15.72 -7.72
CA ALA A 166 4.15 -16.03 -7.92
C ALA A 166 3.53 -16.62 -6.65
N VAL A 167 2.31 -16.21 -6.34
CA VAL A 167 1.41 -16.91 -5.43
C VAL A 167 0.92 -18.15 -6.17
N THR A 168 1.06 -19.32 -5.56
CA THR A 168 0.64 -20.60 -6.15
C THR A 168 -0.20 -21.37 -5.15
N GLN A 169 -0.88 -22.42 -5.58
CA GLN A 169 -1.69 -23.26 -4.67
C GLN A 169 -0.85 -23.91 -3.57
N SER A 170 0.41 -24.25 -3.86
CA SER A 170 1.37 -24.79 -2.87
C SER A 170 2.09 -23.71 -2.07
N TRP A 171 1.85 -22.43 -2.37
CA TRP A 171 2.52 -21.29 -1.75
C TRP A 171 1.52 -20.12 -1.59
N LEU A 172 0.50 -20.38 -0.77
CA LEU A 172 -0.50 -19.40 -0.39
C LEU A 172 -0.05 -18.66 0.87
N PRO A 173 -0.23 -17.34 0.95
CA PRO A 173 0.04 -16.61 2.19
C PRO A 173 -1.00 -16.98 3.25
N ASP A 174 -0.56 -17.01 4.50
CA ASP A 174 -1.41 -17.26 5.67
C ASP A 174 -2.20 -16.00 6.06
N VAL A 175 -1.63 -14.81 5.81
CA VAL A 175 -2.26 -13.53 6.12
C VAL A 175 -2.07 -12.54 4.97
N VAL A 176 -3.10 -11.74 4.71
CA VAL A 176 -3.03 -10.57 3.84
C VAL A 176 -3.34 -9.32 4.67
N GLY A 177 -2.42 -8.36 4.69
CA GLY A 177 -2.54 -7.09 5.40
C GLY A 177 -2.75 -5.91 4.44
N SER A 178 -3.66 -5.00 4.77
CA SER A 178 -4.00 -3.85 3.92
C SER A 178 -4.20 -2.55 4.71
N LEU A 179 -3.87 -1.39 4.09
CA LEU A 179 -4.03 -0.04 4.67
C LEU A 179 -5.40 0.61 4.37
N ARG A 180 -6.47 -0.19 4.26
CA ARG A 180 -7.79 0.29 3.81
C ARG A 180 -8.53 1.12 4.85
#